data_AF-A0A8A1MCN3-F1
#
_entry.id   AF-A0A8A1MCN3-F1
#
_cell.length_a   1.000
_cell.length_b   1.000
_cell.length_c   1.000
_cell.angle_alpha   90.00
_cell.angle_beta   90.00
_cell.angle_gamma   90.00
#
_symmetry.space_group_name_H-M   'P 1'
#
loop_
_entity.id
_entity.type
_entity.pdbx_description
1 polymer ?
#
loop_
_entity_poly.entity_id
_entity_poly.type
_entity_poly.pdbx_seq_one_letter_code
_entity_poly.pdbx_strand_id
1 'polypeptide(L)'
;MKARGLELSRFGRVAHIFSHGLRGDAEGVRKAYHEFIQLGEVVDTVVLNCVMVSLLRCGEQHVAEKMYERMKDMYLSLKSQHPELLHSTVYPSPSDNYAAYRKATKRLGRVLGMTTFLRDKLPEHHRALQRAMPLTPDGKTFHIFLWHHANVTGDLARVMALLEDMKVTFAIPPQGMIYIFLFHGFAAHGGKKDTQWTYNRLKGVWKHFLRALYHSKAELSSKRSTKCRREKFVWESPLANKAEASSRGPESAEEADDETSKPTLYTSERGVDQASPWTALTGDGPPNPFEEDEADDDWRYENSVYLGRKLIVSCLRAHATCGGPEAVMDVWERIERLWKPESQKKADILAVKAVLGQLVPGGFKAPK
;
A
#
# COMPACT_ATOMS: atom_id res chain seq x y z
N MET A 1 17.72 0.00 -26.54
CA MET A 1 17.89 -1.42 -26.15
C MET A 1 17.87 -2.33 -27.37
N LYS A 2 16.74 -2.47 -28.09
CA LYS A 2 16.67 -3.29 -29.32
C LYS A 2 17.67 -2.88 -30.41
N ALA A 3 17.83 -1.58 -30.68
CA ALA A 3 18.83 -1.06 -31.62
C ALA A 3 20.29 -1.31 -31.22
N ARG A 4 20.54 -1.73 -29.96
CA ARG A 4 21.87 -2.06 -29.44
C ARG A 4 22.11 -3.57 -29.27
N GLY A 5 21.17 -4.42 -29.71
CA GLY A 5 21.27 -5.88 -29.60
C GLY A 5 21.22 -6.44 -28.17
N LEU A 6 20.84 -5.62 -27.18
CA LEU A 6 20.79 -6.04 -25.78
C LEU A 6 19.41 -6.60 -25.42
N GLU A 7 19.40 -7.82 -24.89
CA GLU A 7 18.20 -8.42 -24.32
C GLU A 7 17.80 -7.73 -23.01
N LEU A 8 16.50 -7.55 -22.80
CA LEU A 8 15.98 -7.01 -21.55
C LEU A 8 16.11 -8.06 -20.46
N SER A 9 16.61 -7.67 -19.28
CA SER A 9 16.52 -8.48 -18.07
C SER A 9 15.05 -8.67 -17.65
N ARG A 10 14.76 -9.62 -16.76
CA ARG A 10 13.41 -9.78 -16.14
C ARG A 10 12.85 -8.44 -15.69
N PHE A 11 13.63 -7.66 -14.93
CA PHE A 11 13.21 -6.33 -14.46
C PHE A 11 12.95 -5.36 -15.62
N GLY A 12 13.79 -5.39 -16.66
CA GLY A 12 13.59 -4.60 -17.87
C GLY A 12 12.30 -4.97 -18.61
N ARG A 13 11.93 -6.26 -18.66
CA ARG A 13 10.68 -6.74 -19.26
C ARG A 13 9.46 -6.30 -18.43
N VAL A 14 9.53 -6.38 -17.10
CA VAL A 14 8.47 -5.86 -16.22
C VAL A 14 8.31 -4.34 -16.37
N ALA A 15 9.41 -3.60 -16.44
CA ALA A 15 9.38 -2.16 -16.71
C ALA A 15 8.80 -1.86 -18.11
N HIS A 16 9.05 -2.73 -19.10
CA HIS A 16 8.47 -2.59 -20.42
C HIS A 16 6.94 -2.73 -20.40
N ILE A 17 6.39 -3.72 -19.66
CA ILE A 17 4.94 -3.84 -19.42
C ILE A 17 4.40 -2.54 -18.80
N PHE A 18 5.02 -2.07 -17.72
CA PHE A 18 4.62 -0.85 -17.03
C PHE A 18 4.63 0.38 -17.95
N SER A 19 5.61 0.48 -18.84
CA SER A 19 5.74 1.59 -19.78
C SER A 19 4.60 1.66 -20.79
N HIS A 20 3.98 0.54 -21.17
CA HIS A 20 2.77 0.56 -22.01
C HIS A 20 1.56 1.05 -21.20
N GLY A 21 1.45 0.66 -19.93
CA GLY A 21 0.43 1.19 -19.02
C GLY A 21 0.52 2.70 -18.83
N LEU A 22 1.74 3.24 -18.70
CA LEU A 22 2.00 4.69 -18.69
C LEU A 22 1.53 5.42 -19.96
N ARG A 23 1.54 4.73 -21.10
CA ARG A 23 1.12 5.26 -22.40
C ARG A 23 -0.38 5.05 -22.68
N GLY A 24 -1.11 4.42 -21.76
CA GLY A 24 -2.52 4.05 -21.98
C GLY A 24 -2.72 2.95 -23.03
N ASP A 25 -1.67 2.20 -23.38
CA ASP A 25 -1.69 1.19 -24.42
C ASP A 25 -2.02 -0.20 -23.85
N ALA A 26 -3.32 -0.49 -23.71
CA ALA A 26 -3.81 -1.77 -23.17
C ALA A 26 -3.33 -2.99 -23.98
N GLU A 27 -3.29 -2.87 -25.30
CA GLU A 27 -2.87 -3.96 -26.17
C GLU A 27 -1.37 -4.21 -26.05
N GLY A 28 -0.58 -3.15 -25.95
CA GLY A 28 0.84 -3.24 -25.65
C GLY A 28 1.13 -3.89 -24.29
N VAL A 29 0.34 -3.59 -23.26
CA VAL A 29 0.43 -4.28 -21.95
C VAL A 29 0.17 -5.77 -22.12
N ARG A 30 -0.93 -6.15 -22.78
CA ARG A 30 -1.27 -7.56 -23.03
C ARG A 30 -0.19 -8.26 -23.82
N LYS A 31 0.28 -7.67 -24.92
CA LYS A 31 1.34 -8.23 -25.76
C LYS A 31 2.64 -8.41 -24.99
N ALA A 32 3.09 -7.38 -24.28
CA ALA A 32 4.33 -7.44 -23.49
C ALA A 32 4.24 -8.51 -22.37
N TYR A 33 3.07 -8.69 -21.76
CA TYR A 33 2.84 -9.74 -20.78
C TYR A 33 2.81 -11.15 -21.42
N HIS A 34 2.18 -11.30 -22.58
CA HIS A 34 2.23 -12.57 -23.32
C HIS A 34 3.66 -12.91 -23.75
N GLU A 35 4.43 -11.94 -24.26
CA GLU A 35 5.84 -12.11 -24.59
C GLU A 35 6.67 -12.51 -23.35
N PHE A 36 6.39 -11.93 -22.18
CA PHE A 36 7.02 -12.30 -20.92
C PHE A 36 6.82 -13.79 -20.60
N ILE A 37 5.58 -14.28 -20.67
CA ILE A 37 5.25 -15.70 -20.45
C ILE A 37 5.87 -16.58 -21.53
N GLN A 38 5.76 -16.18 -22.80
CA GLN A 38 6.31 -16.94 -23.93
C GLN A 38 7.82 -17.13 -23.79
N LEU A 39 8.53 -16.15 -23.23
CA LEU A 39 9.97 -16.21 -22.93
C LEU A 39 10.33 -17.11 -21.73
N GLY A 40 9.36 -17.77 -21.10
CA GLY A 40 9.60 -18.68 -19.98
C GLY A 40 9.88 -17.96 -18.67
N GLU A 41 9.58 -16.66 -18.58
CA GLU A 41 9.70 -15.94 -17.32
C GLU A 41 8.62 -16.40 -16.35
N VAL A 42 9.02 -16.67 -15.10
CA VAL A 42 8.10 -17.08 -14.04
C VAL A 42 7.34 -15.86 -13.53
N VAL A 43 6.00 -15.95 -13.53
CA VAL A 43 5.09 -14.92 -13.02
C VAL A 43 4.99 -15.03 -11.50
N ASP A 44 5.16 -13.91 -10.81
CA ASP A 44 5.00 -13.75 -9.36
C ASP A 44 3.97 -12.63 -9.04
N THR A 45 3.64 -12.43 -7.76
CA THR A 45 2.73 -11.36 -7.31
C THR A 45 3.18 -9.97 -7.77
N VAL A 46 4.48 -9.70 -7.86
CA VAL A 46 5.01 -8.38 -8.26
C VAL A 46 4.75 -8.11 -9.74
N VAL A 47 4.92 -9.12 -10.59
CA VAL A 47 4.57 -9.06 -12.01
C VAL A 47 3.06 -8.86 -12.17
N LEU A 48 2.23 -9.60 -11.43
CA LEU A 48 0.77 -9.42 -11.48
C LEU A 48 0.34 -8.02 -11.03
N ASN A 49 0.92 -7.49 -9.96
CA ASN A 49 0.70 -6.13 -9.49
C ASN A 49 1.06 -5.10 -10.57
N CYS A 50 2.19 -5.29 -11.25
CA CYS A 50 2.61 -4.45 -12.38
C CYS A 50 1.61 -4.49 -13.54
N VAL A 51 1.12 -5.68 -13.90
CA VAL A 51 0.12 -5.84 -14.97
C VAL A 51 -1.20 -5.18 -14.56
N MET A 52 -1.70 -5.43 -13.35
CA MET A 52 -2.96 -4.85 -12.85
C MET A 52 -2.90 -3.32 -12.83
N VAL A 53 -1.84 -2.71 -12.27
CA VAL A 53 -1.73 -1.24 -12.29
C VAL A 53 -1.63 -0.68 -13.71
N SER A 54 -0.97 -1.40 -14.62
CA SER A 54 -0.87 -1.00 -16.03
C SER A 54 -2.23 -1.05 -16.74
N LEU A 55 -3.03 -2.09 -16.49
CA LEU A 55 -4.38 -2.23 -17.03
C LEU A 55 -5.32 -1.16 -16.50
N LEU A 56 -5.27 -0.88 -15.18
CA LEU A 56 -6.07 0.19 -14.56
C LEU A 56 -5.78 1.55 -15.20
N ARG A 57 -4.51 1.85 -15.49
CA ARG A 57 -4.10 3.08 -16.20
C ARG A 57 -4.63 3.16 -17.64
N CYS A 58 -4.84 2.02 -18.28
CA CYS A 58 -5.44 1.96 -19.61
C CYS A 58 -6.98 1.98 -19.59
N GLY A 59 -7.61 2.09 -18.41
CA GLY A 59 -9.07 2.02 -18.26
C GLY A 59 -9.64 0.59 -18.27
N GLU A 60 -8.80 -0.44 -18.30
CA GLU A 60 -9.19 -1.86 -18.35
C GLU A 60 -9.51 -2.41 -16.95
N GLN A 61 -10.38 -1.71 -16.22
CA GLN A 61 -10.68 -2.01 -14.82
C GLN A 61 -11.25 -3.42 -14.62
N HIS A 62 -12.20 -3.83 -15.47
CA HIS A 62 -12.82 -5.15 -15.35
C HIS A 62 -11.79 -6.29 -15.46
N VAL A 63 -10.79 -6.12 -16.33
CA VAL A 63 -9.73 -7.11 -16.52
C VAL A 63 -8.83 -7.18 -15.29
N ALA A 64 -8.44 -6.03 -14.74
CA ALA A 64 -7.65 -5.95 -13.51
C ALA A 64 -8.40 -6.57 -12.32
N GLU A 65 -9.68 -6.24 -12.13
CA GLU A 65 -10.51 -6.84 -11.07
C GLU A 65 -10.60 -8.36 -11.21
N LYS A 66 -10.77 -8.88 -12.43
CA LYS A 66 -10.79 -10.32 -12.66
C LYS A 66 -9.46 -11.00 -12.31
N MET A 67 -8.33 -10.31 -12.49
CA MET A 67 -7.02 -10.82 -12.05
C MET A 67 -6.94 -10.87 -10.51
N TYR A 68 -7.43 -9.83 -9.83
CA TYR A 68 -7.52 -9.81 -8.37
C TYR A 68 -8.38 -10.95 -7.82
N GLU A 69 -9.60 -11.13 -8.35
CA GLU A 69 -10.50 -12.20 -7.89
C GLU A 69 -9.87 -13.59 -8.09
N ARG A 70 -9.15 -13.81 -9.21
CA ARG A 70 -8.40 -15.05 -9.43
C ARG A 70 -7.28 -15.27 -8.42
N MET A 71 -6.54 -14.21 -8.06
CA MET A 71 -5.51 -14.28 -7.02
C MET A 71 -6.14 -14.61 -5.65
N LYS A 72 -7.31 -14.04 -5.36
CA LYS A 72 -8.08 -14.34 -4.14
C LYS A 72 -8.58 -15.79 -4.11
N ASP A 73 -9.16 -16.29 -5.20
CA ASP A 73 -9.62 -17.67 -5.31
C ASP A 73 -8.45 -18.66 -5.11
N MET A 74 -7.30 -18.38 -5.71
CA MET A 74 -6.08 -19.18 -5.53
C MET A 74 -5.64 -19.22 -4.07
N TYR A 75 -5.65 -18.07 -3.39
CA TYR A 75 -5.33 -17.99 -1.97
C TYR A 75 -6.33 -18.78 -1.11
N LEU A 76 -7.62 -18.65 -1.36
CA LEU A 76 -8.66 -19.38 -0.64
C LEU A 76 -8.52 -20.89 -0.83
N SER A 77 -8.28 -21.34 -2.07
CA SER A 77 -8.01 -22.74 -2.37
C SER A 77 -6.78 -23.25 -1.63
N LEU A 78 -5.70 -22.47 -1.59
CA LEU A 78 -4.48 -22.81 -0.86
C LEU A 78 -4.73 -22.88 0.66
N LYS A 79 -5.49 -21.92 1.19
CA LYS A 79 -5.88 -21.88 2.61
C LYS A 79 -6.69 -23.11 3.04
N SER A 80 -7.57 -23.59 2.17
CA SER A 80 -8.40 -24.77 2.43
C SER A 80 -7.63 -26.08 2.31
N GLN A 81 -6.70 -26.18 1.35
CA GLN A 81 -5.99 -27.43 1.06
C GLN A 81 -4.72 -27.61 1.90
N HIS A 82 -3.98 -26.51 2.12
CA HIS A 82 -2.64 -26.52 2.70
C HIS A 82 -2.41 -25.30 3.60
N PRO A 83 -3.12 -25.17 4.73
CA PRO A 83 -2.98 -24.04 5.64
C PRO A 83 -1.54 -23.85 6.15
N GLU A 84 -0.76 -24.92 6.28
CA GLU A 84 0.65 -24.91 6.67
C GLU A 84 1.56 -24.15 5.69
N LEU A 85 1.22 -24.15 4.41
CA LEU A 85 1.99 -23.45 3.37
C LEU A 85 1.74 -21.94 3.39
N LEU A 86 0.67 -21.46 4.05
CA LEU A 86 0.42 -20.03 4.21
C LEU A 86 1.38 -19.37 5.22
N HIS A 87 1.85 -20.11 6.21
CA HIS A 87 2.81 -19.62 7.22
C HIS A 87 4.26 -19.79 6.78
N SER A 88 4.50 -20.70 5.82
CA SER A 88 5.77 -20.80 5.09
C SER A 88 5.90 -19.64 4.09
N THR A 89 5.92 -18.42 4.62
CA THR A 89 6.13 -17.22 3.80
C THR A 89 7.58 -17.22 3.35
N VAL A 90 7.81 -17.67 2.10
CA VAL A 90 9.14 -17.62 1.45
C VAL A 90 9.64 -16.16 1.33
N TYR A 91 8.74 -15.17 1.48
CA TYR A 91 9.03 -13.74 1.38
C TYR A 91 8.36 -12.94 2.51
N PRO A 92 9.04 -11.93 3.09
CA PRO A 92 8.42 -11.01 4.03
C PRO A 92 7.30 -10.23 3.34
N SER A 93 6.17 -9.99 4.02
CA SER A 93 5.07 -9.20 3.46
C SER A 93 5.47 -7.73 3.29
N PRO A 94 5.01 -7.02 2.24
CA PRO A 94 5.16 -5.57 2.14
C PRO A 94 4.65 -4.82 3.37
N SER A 95 3.70 -5.41 4.11
CA SER A 95 3.11 -4.82 5.33
C SER A 95 3.98 -4.90 6.57
N ASP A 96 4.98 -5.77 6.60
CA ASP A 96 5.71 -6.08 7.83
C ASP A 96 7.01 -5.28 7.90
N ASN A 97 7.76 -5.29 6.80
CA ASN A 97 8.99 -4.53 6.65
C ASN A 97 9.28 -4.31 5.16
N TYR A 98 8.95 -3.11 4.68
CA TYR A 98 9.08 -2.77 3.27
C TYR A 98 10.53 -2.81 2.77
N ALA A 99 11.50 -2.43 3.61
CA ALA A 99 12.92 -2.49 3.23
C ALA A 99 13.39 -3.94 3.05
N ALA A 100 12.98 -4.83 3.96
CA ALA A 100 13.25 -6.26 3.85
C ALA A 100 12.53 -6.87 2.64
N TYR A 101 11.26 -6.51 2.42
CA TYR A 101 10.48 -6.89 1.23
C TYR A 101 11.20 -6.50 -0.06
N ARG A 102 11.60 -5.24 -0.23
CA ARG A 102 12.31 -4.79 -1.44
C ARG A 102 13.59 -5.59 -1.67
N LYS A 103 14.37 -5.87 -0.63
CA LYS A 103 15.60 -6.67 -0.73
C LYS A 103 15.31 -8.11 -1.13
N ALA A 104 14.31 -8.74 -0.50
CA ALA A 104 13.90 -10.11 -0.78
C ALA A 104 13.37 -10.26 -2.22
N THR A 105 12.46 -9.38 -2.65
CA THR A 105 11.90 -9.35 -4.00
C THR A 105 12.98 -9.12 -5.06
N LYS A 106 13.95 -8.23 -4.81
CA LYS A 106 15.07 -8.01 -5.74
C LYS A 106 15.94 -9.26 -5.88
N ARG A 107 16.21 -9.97 -4.77
CA ARG A 107 16.94 -11.24 -4.81
C ARG A 107 16.16 -12.30 -5.57
N LEU A 108 14.86 -12.44 -5.27
CA LEU A 108 13.98 -13.38 -5.96
C LEU A 108 13.94 -13.11 -7.46
N GLY A 109 13.73 -11.86 -7.87
CA GLY A 109 13.66 -11.49 -9.28
C GLY A 109 14.95 -11.82 -10.04
N ARG A 110 16.12 -11.72 -9.39
CA ARG A 110 17.39 -12.18 -9.99
C ARG A 110 17.41 -13.69 -10.19
N VAL A 111 17.01 -14.46 -9.16
CA VAL A 111 16.96 -15.92 -9.22
C VAL A 111 15.99 -16.38 -10.31
N LEU A 112 14.78 -15.82 -10.36
CA LEU A 112 13.78 -16.17 -11.38
C LEU A 112 14.19 -15.70 -12.79
N GLY A 113 14.93 -14.60 -12.91
CA GLY A 113 15.49 -14.21 -14.21
C GLY A 113 16.49 -15.25 -14.76
N MET A 114 17.14 -16.00 -13.87
CA MET A 114 18.03 -17.11 -14.24
C MET A 114 17.26 -18.40 -14.56
N THR A 115 15.96 -18.53 -14.28
CA THR A 115 15.22 -19.79 -14.50
C THR A 115 14.59 -19.91 -15.89
N THR A 116 14.76 -18.91 -16.75
CA THR A 116 14.21 -18.91 -18.12
C THR A 116 14.69 -20.10 -18.96
N PHE A 117 15.95 -20.52 -18.82
CA PHE A 117 16.49 -21.69 -19.52
C PHE A 117 15.82 -23.01 -19.11
N LEU A 118 15.18 -23.06 -17.93
CA LEU A 118 14.49 -24.27 -17.46
C LEU A 118 13.28 -24.59 -18.32
N ARG A 119 12.64 -23.60 -18.95
CA ARG A 119 11.53 -23.84 -19.87
C ARG A 119 11.95 -24.79 -21.00
N ASP A 120 13.14 -24.57 -21.57
CA ASP A 120 13.63 -25.31 -22.73
C ASP A 120 14.27 -26.65 -22.34
N LYS A 121 15.02 -26.68 -21.24
CA LYS A 121 15.75 -27.88 -20.81
C LYS A 121 14.95 -28.82 -19.91
N LEU A 122 14.07 -28.28 -19.06
CA LEU A 122 13.38 -28.98 -17.98
C LEU A 122 11.95 -28.44 -17.80
N PRO A 123 11.06 -28.60 -18.81
CA PRO A 123 9.75 -27.95 -18.85
C PRO A 123 8.85 -28.34 -17.67
N GLU A 124 8.93 -29.58 -17.18
CA GLU A 124 8.14 -30.01 -16.02
C GLU A 124 8.58 -29.31 -14.72
N HIS A 125 9.87 -29.08 -14.54
CA HIS A 125 10.38 -28.33 -13.39
C HIS A 125 10.04 -26.84 -13.49
N HIS A 126 10.06 -26.27 -14.71
CA HIS A 126 9.58 -24.91 -14.93
C HIS A 126 8.10 -24.76 -14.56
N ARG A 127 7.24 -25.69 -15.00
CA ARG A 127 5.82 -25.72 -14.63
C ARG A 127 5.61 -25.92 -13.13
N ALA A 128 6.38 -26.81 -12.50
CA ALA A 128 6.33 -27.03 -11.06
C ALA A 128 6.74 -25.77 -10.28
N LEU A 129 7.79 -25.08 -10.72
CA LEU A 129 8.22 -23.81 -10.15
C LEU A 129 7.14 -22.74 -10.29
N GLN A 130 6.53 -22.59 -11.47
CA GLN A 130 5.43 -21.64 -11.68
C GLN A 130 4.21 -21.96 -10.81
N ARG A 131 3.88 -23.24 -10.61
CA ARG A 131 2.80 -23.69 -9.71
C ARG A 131 3.11 -23.44 -8.23
N ALA A 132 4.38 -23.50 -7.85
CA ALA A 132 4.83 -23.26 -6.48
C ALA A 132 4.91 -21.76 -6.11
N MET A 133 4.78 -20.85 -7.09
CA MET A 133 4.82 -19.41 -6.81
C MET A 133 3.57 -18.97 -6.04
N PRO A 134 3.72 -18.27 -4.90
CA PRO A 134 2.58 -17.67 -4.22
C PRO A 134 2.06 -16.52 -5.08
N LEU A 135 0.92 -16.72 -5.75
CA LEU A 135 0.18 -15.70 -6.50
C LEU A 135 -0.93 -15.09 -5.64
N THR A 136 -0.59 -14.75 -4.40
CA THR A 136 -1.55 -14.24 -3.41
C THR A 136 -1.54 -12.72 -3.40
N PRO A 137 -2.71 -12.07 -3.18
CA PRO A 137 -2.77 -10.62 -2.96
C PRO A 137 -1.94 -10.21 -1.74
N ASP A 138 -1.18 -9.14 -1.91
CA ASP A 138 -0.32 -8.54 -0.87
C ASP A 138 -0.73 -7.08 -0.59
N GLY A 139 -0.08 -6.44 0.38
CA GLY A 139 -0.37 -5.04 0.72
C GLY A 139 -0.27 -4.08 -0.47
N LYS A 140 0.63 -4.33 -1.43
CA LYS A 140 0.75 -3.55 -2.66
C LYS A 140 -0.44 -3.75 -3.59
N THR A 141 -0.95 -4.99 -3.70
CA THR A 141 -2.18 -5.31 -4.43
C THR A 141 -3.34 -4.43 -3.93
N PHE A 142 -3.55 -4.41 -2.61
CA PHE A 142 -4.60 -3.60 -2.00
C PHE A 142 -4.37 -2.10 -2.21
N HIS A 143 -3.13 -1.62 -2.10
CA HIS A 143 -2.83 -0.22 -2.37
C HIS A 143 -3.19 0.20 -3.80
N ILE A 144 -2.92 -0.66 -4.79
CA ILE A 144 -3.26 -0.39 -6.19
C ILE A 144 -4.77 -0.20 -6.36
N PHE A 145 -5.58 -1.15 -5.88
CA PHE A 145 -7.03 -1.09 -6.04
C PHE A 145 -7.70 -0.04 -5.16
N LEU A 146 -7.28 0.09 -3.89
CA LEU A 146 -7.82 1.13 -2.99
C LEU A 146 -7.52 2.52 -3.54
N TRP A 147 -6.33 2.75 -4.07
CA TRP A 147 -6.01 4.02 -4.72
C TRP A 147 -6.92 4.25 -5.94
N HIS A 148 -7.04 3.27 -6.84
CA HIS A 148 -7.86 3.39 -8.04
C HIS A 148 -9.33 3.70 -7.72
N HIS A 149 -9.95 2.91 -6.84
CA HIS A 149 -11.36 3.12 -6.52
C HIS A 149 -11.60 4.38 -5.69
N ALA A 150 -10.66 4.76 -4.82
CA ALA A 150 -10.82 5.99 -4.04
C ALA A 150 -10.57 7.26 -4.86
N ASN A 151 -9.64 7.26 -5.83
CA ASN A 151 -9.20 8.48 -6.52
C ASN A 151 -9.76 8.60 -7.94
N VAL A 152 -10.03 7.49 -8.62
CA VAL A 152 -10.43 7.47 -10.03
C VAL A 152 -11.93 7.19 -10.15
N THR A 153 -12.41 6.06 -9.60
CA THR A 153 -13.80 5.64 -9.82
C THR A 153 -14.78 6.25 -8.83
N GLY A 154 -14.32 6.56 -7.61
CA GLY A 154 -15.18 6.98 -6.50
C GLY A 154 -16.11 5.87 -6.00
N ASP A 155 -15.85 4.60 -6.35
CA ASP A 155 -16.68 3.47 -5.94
C ASP A 155 -16.36 3.08 -4.49
N LEU A 156 -17.09 3.70 -3.56
CA LEU A 156 -16.93 3.46 -2.14
C LEU A 156 -17.36 2.05 -1.72
N ALA A 157 -18.30 1.42 -2.44
CA ALA A 157 -18.72 0.06 -2.14
C ALA A 157 -17.56 -0.92 -2.40
N ARG A 158 -16.84 -0.77 -3.51
CA ARG A 158 -15.64 -1.55 -3.78
C ARG A 158 -14.50 -1.25 -2.81
N VAL A 159 -14.28 0.01 -2.43
CA VAL A 159 -13.30 0.35 -1.38
C VAL A 159 -13.60 -0.40 -0.08
N MET A 160 -14.87 -0.43 0.36
CA MET A 160 -15.26 -1.16 1.57
C MET A 160 -15.07 -2.67 1.43
N ALA A 161 -15.42 -3.26 0.29
CA ALA A 161 -15.22 -4.69 0.03
C ALA A 161 -13.74 -5.08 0.10
N LEU A 162 -12.84 -4.25 -0.47
CA LEU A 162 -11.40 -4.47 -0.41
C LEU A 162 -10.84 -4.36 1.02
N LEU A 163 -11.32 -3.39 1.82
CA LEU A 163 -10.93 -3.28 3.23
C LEU A 163 -11.40 -4.46 4.07
N GLU A 164 -12.58 -5.01 3.75
CA GLU A 164 -13.10 -6.22 4.41
C GLU A 164 -12.28 -7.45 4.02
N ASP A 165 -11.89 -7.57 2.75
CA ASP A 165 -10.98 -8.63 2.29
C ASP A 165 -9.63 -8.57 3.03
N MET A 166 -9.05 -7.37 3.16
CA MET A 166 -7.83 -7.18 3.95
C MET A 166 -8.00 -7.66 5.40
N LYS A 167 -9.16 -7.37 6.00
CA LYS A 167 -9.46 -7.74 7.39
C LYS A 167 -9.67 -9.24 7.58
N VAL A 168 -10.62 -9.80 6.85
CA VAL A 168 -11.18 -11.13 7.11
C VAL A 168 -10.45 -12.20 6.32
N THR A 169 -10.13 -11.92 5.06
CA THR A 169 -9.56 -12.91 4.15
C THR A 169 -8.05 -13.04 4.35
N PHE A 170 -7.34 -11.91 4.33
CA PHE A 170 -5.87 -11.88 4.29
C PHE A 170 -5.20 -11.48 5.61
N ALA A 171 -5.96 -10.95 6.57
CA ALA A 171 -5.44 -10.43 7.84
C ALA A 171 -4.27 -9.43 7.67
N ILE A 172 -4.34 -8.60 6.61
CA ILE A 172 -3.33 -7.57 6.32
C ILE A 172 -3.70 -6.30 7.09
N PRO A 173 -2.84 -5.80 8.00
CA PRO A 173 -3.15 -4.63 8.79
C PRO A 173 -3.16 -3.35 7.93
N PRO A 174 -3.93 -2.34 8.33
CA PRO A 174 -3.97 -1.07 7.64
C PRO A 174 -2.65 -0.31 7.75
N GLN A 175 -2.11 0.09 6.61
CA GLN A 175 -0.93 0.95 6.55
C GLN A 175 -1.32 2.43 6.45
N GLY A 176 -0.38 3.33 6.73
CA GLY A 176 -0.60 4.78 6.63
C GLY A 176 -1.11 5.21 5.25
N MET A 177 -0.67 4.54 4.20
CA MET A 177 -1.09 4.79 2.81
C MET A 177 -2.61 4.65 2.59
N ILE A 178 -3.26 3.70 3.28
CA ILE A 178 -4.71 3.50 3.13
C ILE A 178 -5.47 4.75 3.58
N TYR A 179 -5.06 5.38 4.67
CA TYR A 179 -5.68 6.62 5.13
C TYR A 179 -5.46 7.78 4.16
N ILE A 180 -4.29 7.87 3.52
CA ILE A 180 -4.03 8.85 2.46
C ILE A 180 -5.02 8.65 1.31
N PHE A 181 -5.20 7.41 0.84
CA PHE A 181 -6.14 7.10 -0.25
C PHE A 181 -7.58 7.43 0.13
N LEU A 182 -8.01 7.08 1.35
CA LEU A 182 -9.35 7.41 1.83
C LEU A 182 -9.55 8.93 1.88
N PHE A 183 -8.62 9.68 2.46
CA PHE A 183 -8.74 11.14 2.52
C PHE A 183 -8.74 11.78 1.13
N HIS A 184 -7.91 11.30 0.19
CA HIS A 184 -8.01 11.77 -1.20
C HIS A 184 -9.37 11.47 -1.82
N GLY A 185 -9.93 10.28 -1.59
CA GLY A 185 -11.25 9.94 -2.10
C GLY A 185 -12.37 10.83 -1.54
N PHE A 186 -12.32 11.15 -0.25
CA PHE A 186 -13.24 12.15 0.33
C PHE A 186 -13.02 13.55 -0.27
N ALA A 187 -11.77 13.95 -0.50
CA ALA A 187 -11.47 15.24 -1.11
C ALA A 187 -11.97 15.35 -2.57
N ALA A 188 -11.91 14.25 -3.34
CA ALA A 188 -12.28 14.20 -4.75
C ALA A 188 -13.79 13.97 -5.00
N HIS A 189 -14.42 13.12 -4.19
CA HIS A 189 -15.80 12.65 -4.40
C HIS A 189 -16.78 13.13 -3.32
N GLY A 190 -16.31 13.76 -2.26
CA GLY A 190 -17.13 14.36 -1.22
C GLY A 190 -17.86 15.63 -1.67
N GLY A 191 -18.77 16.13 -0.82
CA GLY A 191 -19.47 17.41 -1.02
C GLY A 191 -20.53 17.45 -2.12
N LYS A 192 -20.70 16.36 -2.89
CA LYS A 192 -21.73 16.24 -3.94
C LYS A 192 -23.07 15.76 -3.35
N LYS A 193 -24.19 16.19 -3.94
CA LYS A 193 -25.52 15.63 -3.62
C LYS A 193 -25.51 14.13 -3.99
N ASP A 194 -26.06 13.30 -3.10
CA ASP A 194 -26.17 11.83 -3.24
C ASP A 194 -24.84 11.05 -3.28
N THR A 195 -23.72 11.65 -2.86
CA THR A 195 -22.45 10.92 -2.72
C THR A 195 -22.45 9.99 -1.51
N GLN A 196 -21.90 8.79 -1.67
CA GLN A 196 -21.61 7.93 -0.53
C GLN A 196 -20.44 8.43 0.33
N TRP A 197 -19.64 9.37 -0.19
CA TRP A 197 -18.50 10.00 0.47
C TRP A 197 -18.96 11.12 1.42
N THR A 198 -19.69 10.76 2.46
CA THR A 198 -20.31 11.71 3.39
C THR A 198 -19.34 12.19 4.48
N TYR A 199 -19.60 13.39 5.02
CA TYR A 199 -18.84 13.93 6.15
C TYR A 199 -18.89 13.02 7.39
N ASN A 200 -20.01 12.33 7.62
CA ASN A 200 -20.13 11.40 8.73
C ASN A 200 -19.14 10.22 8.62
N ARG A 201 -18.97 9.67 7.41
CA ARG A 201 -17.98 8.61 7.16
C ARG A 201 -16.55 9.14 7.27
N LEU A 202 -16.30 10.37 6.82
CA LEU A 202 -14.98 11.02 7.00
C LEU A 202 -14.60 11.13 8.48
N LYS A 203 -15.53 11.53 9.35
CA LYS A 203 -15.32 11.54 10.81
C LYS A 203 -14.99 10.16 11.37
N GLY A 204 -15.63 9.12 10.85
CA GLY A 204 -15.30 7.72 11.14
C GLY A 204 -13.85 7.40 10.79
N VAL A 205 -13.45 7.65 9.55
CA VAL A 205 -12.07 7.42 9.08
C VAL A 205 -11.05 8.18 9.90
N TRP A 206 -11.32 9.45 10.22
CA TRP A 206 -10.46 10.28 11.08
C TRP A 206 -10.26 9.65 12.47
N LYS A 207 -11.33 9.16 13.09
CA LYS A 207 -11.27 8.49 14.38
C LYS A 207 -10.45 7.19 14.34
N HIS A 208 -10.62 6.38 13.29
CA HIS A 208 -9.83 5.17 13.09
C HIS A 208 -8.35 5.48 12.85
N PHE A 209 -8.07 6.51 12.04
CA PHE A 209 -6.72 6.99 11.81
C PHE A 209 -6.03 7.40 13.13
N LEU A 210 -6.70 8.20 13.96
CA LEU A 210 -6.14 8.61 15.25
C LEU A 210 -5.83 7.41 16.15
N ARG A 211 -6.73 6.42 16.21
CA ARG A 211 -6.49 5.19 16.99
C ARG A 211 -5.26 4.45 16.46
N ALA A 212 -5.14 4.28 15.15
CA ALA A 212 -4.00 3.59 14.54
C ALA A 212 -2.68 4.37 14.74
N LEU A 213 -2.72 5.70 14.69
CA LEU A 213 -1.58 6.57 14.99
C LEU A 213 -1.11 6.42 16.46
N TYR A 214 -2.03 6.40 17.42
CA TYR A 214 -1.69 6.19 18.83
C TYR A 214 -1.10 4.81 19.07
N HIS A 215 -1.68 3.76 18.47
CA HIS A 215 -1.15 2.41 18.56
C HIS A 215 0.28 2.32 18.00
N SER A 216 0.51 2.90 16.82
CA SER A 216 1.84 2.92 16.20
C SER A 216 2.88 3.66 17.06
N LYS A 217 2.51 4.79 17.68
CA LYS A 217 3.37 5.50 18.63
C LYS A 217 3.68 4.65 19.87
N ALA A 218 2.69 3.95 20.42
CA ALA A 218 2.86 3.05 21.56
C ALA A 218 3.79 1.87 21.25
N GLU A 219 3.66 1.26 20.06
CA GLU A 219 4.58 0.23 19.59
C GLU A 219 6.02 0.74 19.48
N LEU A 220 6.22 1.92 18.91
CA LEU A 220 7.55 2.53 18.77
C LEU A 220 8.18 2.84 20.13
N SER A 221 7.39 3.28 21.12
CA SER A 221 7.88 3.46 22.49
C SER A 221 8.18 2.13 23.19
N SER A 222 7.37 1.10 22.97
CA SER A 222 7.54 -0.23 23.57
C SER A 222 8.76 -0.97 22.99
N LYS A 223 9.04 -0.83 21.70
CA LYS A 223 10.28 -1.36 21.07
C LYS A 223 11.55 -0.76 21.67
N ARG A 224 11.49 0.42 22.30
CA ARG A 224 12.60 1.03 23.04
C ARG A 224 12.69 0.57 24.50
N SER A 225 11.66 -0.09 25.03
CA SER A 225 11.55 -0.54 26.42
C SER A 225 11.27 -2.04 26.45
N THR A 226 12.32 -2.86 26.52
CA THR A 226 12.23 -4.33 26.62
C THR A 226 11.51 -4.79 27.89
N LYS A 227 10.17 -4.85 27.84
CA LYS A 227 9.22 -5.66 28.63
C LYS A 227 7.85 -4.97 28.61
N CYS A 228 7.01 -5.27 27.62
CA CYS A 228 5.58 -5.17 27.83
C CYS A 228 4.84 -6.18 26.94
N ARG A 229 3.95 -6.92 27.62
CA ARG A 229 3.05 -7.93 27.07
C ARG A 229 2.20 -7.27 25.98
N ARG A 230 2.20 -7.89 24.80
CA ARG A 230 1.63 -7.34 23.56
C ARG A 230 0.11 -7.46 23.59
N GLU A 231 -0.61 -6.35 23.51
CA GLU A 231 -1.99 -6.36 23.01
C GLU A 231 -1.93 -6.36 21.47
N LYS A 232 -2.53 -7.36 20.83
CA LYS A 232 -2.61 -7.42 19.36
C LYS A 232 -3.57 -6.33 18.87
N PHE A 233 -3.14 -5.46 17.96
CA PHE A 233 -4.01 -4.47 17.32
C PHE A 233 -5.20 -5.18 16.65
N VAL A 234 -6.41 -4.92 17.13
CA VAL A 234 -7.64 -5.40 16.50
C VAL A 234 -8.01 -4.40 15.41
N TRP A 235 -7.80 -4.80 14.16
CA TRP A 235 -8.19 -4.02 13.00
C TRP A 235 -9.72 -3.94 12.89
N GLU A 236 -10.24 -2.71 12.86
CA GLU A 236 -11.64 -2.39 12.59
C GLU A 236 -11.73 -1.58 11.30
N SER A 237 -12.66 -1.95 10.40
CA SER A 237 -12.85 -1.25 9.11
C SER A 237 -13.17 0.23 9.35
N PRO A 238 -12.38 1.19 8.81
CA PRO A 238 -12.52 2.63 9.07
C PRO A 238 -13.85 3.22 8.62
N LEU A 239 -14.60 2.48 7.80
CA LEU A 239 -15.87 2.87 7.20
C LEU A 239 -17.06 2.09 7.79
N ALA A 240 -16.83 1.13 8.69
CA ALA A 240 -17.92 0.37 9.29
C ALA A 240 -18.74 1.21 10.28
N ASN A 241 -20.07 1.16 10.13
CA ASN A 241 -20.97 1.78 11.10
C ASN A 241 -21.02 0.92 12.38
N LYS A 242 -20.89 1.59 13.54
CA LYS A 242 -20.87 0.96 14.87
C LYS A 242 -22.13 0.14 15.23
N ALA A 243 -23.19 0.22 14.44
CA ALA A 243 -24.45 -0.47 14.68
C ALA A 243 -24.37 -2.00 14.46
N GLU A 244 -23.40 -2.49 13.70
CA GLU A 244 -23.29 -3.93 13.36
C GLU A 244 -22.28 -4.71 14.22
N ALA A 245 -21.52 -4.03 15.08
CA ALA A 245 -20.42 -4.63 15.86
C ALA A 245 -20.82 -5.18 17.24
N SER A 246 -22.11 -5.13 17.61
CA SER A 246 -22.58 -5.48 18.97
C SER A 246 -22.97 -6.95 19.17
N SER A 247 -22.75 -7.84 18.20
CA SER A 247 -23.14 -9.26 18.31
C SER A 247 -21.95 -10.19 18.08
N ARG A 248 -21.06 -10.25 19.07
CA ARG A 248 -20.33 -11.47 19.46
C ARG A 248 -19.52 -11.21 20.74
N GLY A 249 -19.98 -11.81 21.84
CA GLY A 249 -19.33 -11.79 23.15
C GLY A 249 -18.07 -12.68 23.20
N PRO A 250 -17.34 -12.66 24.33
CA PRO A 250 -16.01 -13.25 24.44
C PRO A 250 -16.07 -14.69 24.97
N GLU A 251 -15.26 -15.58 24.43
CA GLU A 251 -14.91 -16.84 25.10
C GLU A 251 -13.41 -17.14 25.02
N SER A 252 -12.94 -17.62 26.18
CA SER A 252 -11.77 -18.43 26.51
C SER A 252 -10.35 -17.90 26.28
N ALA A 253 -9.71 -17.61 27.43
CA ALA A 253 -8.28 -17.67 27.61
C ALA A 253 -7.81 -19.13 27.71
N GLU A 254 -6.75 -19.49 26.99
CA GLU A 254 -5.96 -20.69 27.26
C GLU A 254 -4.47 -20.31 27.33
N GLU A 255 -3.84 -20.81 28.38
CA GLU A 255 -2.42 -20.75 28.70
C GLU A 255 -1.63 -21.72 27.83
N ALA A 256 -0.41 -21.35 27.41
CA ALA A 256 0.66 -22.31 27.13
C ALA A 256 2.04 -21.62 27.05
N ASP A 257 2.84 -21.96 28.05
CA ASP A 257 4.28 -22.20 28.15
C ASP A 257 5.36 -21.45 27.34
N ASP A 258 6.37 -21.12 28.14
CA ASP A 258 7.68 -20.55 27.88
C ASP A 258 8.65 -21.63 27.39
N GLU A 259 9.27 -21.45 26.23
CA GLU A 259 10.58 -22.05 25.95
C GLU A 259 11.53 -21.03 25.32
N THR A 260 12.61 -20.81 26.08
CA THR A 260 13.72 -19.91 25.81
C THR A 260 14.62 -20.47 24.71
N SER A 261 15.03 -19.64 23.75
CA SER A 261 16.22 -19.89 22.93
C SER A 261 16.94 -18.58 22.56
N LYS A 262 18.25 -18.56 22.82
CA LYS A 262 19.17 -17.41 22.78
C LYS A 262 19.44 -16.87 21.36
N PRO A 263 19.83 -15.59 21.20
CA PRO A 263 20.09 -15.00 19.90
C PRO A 263 21.53 -15.26 19.43
N THR A 264 21.69 -15.74 18.20
CA THR A 264 23.00 -15.82 17.52
C THR A 264 23.23 -14.56 16.69
N LEU A 265 24.29 -13.85 17.06
CA LEU A 265 24.87 -12.68 16.41
C LEU A 265 25.27 -13.00 14.95
N TYR A 266 24.88 -12.19 13.97
CA TYR A 266 25.62 -12.11 12.70
C TYR A 266 25.79 -10.67 12.21
N THR A 267 27.00 -10.49 11.70
CA THR A 267 27.77 -9.32 11.33
C THR A 267 27.15 -8.45 10.24
N SER A 268 27.29 -7.13 10.42
CA SER A 268 27.01 -6.11 9.42
C SER A 268 28.15 -6.07 8.40
N GLU A 269 27.83 -6.33 7.13
CA GLU A 269 28.72 -5.97 6.03
C GLU A 269 28.16 -4.78 5.25
N ARG A 270 29.05 -3.80 5.10
CA ARG A 270 28.89 -2.47 4.54
C ARG A 270 29.04 -2.59 3.01
N GLY A 271 28.01 -2.21 2.26
CA GLY A 271 27.99 -2.32 0.79
C GLY A 271 27.56 -1.01 0.12
N VAL A 272 28.58 -0.24 -0.24
CA VAL A 272 28.69 0.89 -1.18
C VAL A 272 27.45 1.24 -2.02
N ASP A 273 26.94 2.46 -1.80
CA ASP A 273 25.94 3.14 -2.63
C ASP A 273 26.53 3.56 -3.98
N GLN A 274 25.92 3.13 -5.07
CA GLN A 274 26.04 3.78 -6.37
C GLN A 274 24.63 4.20 -6.82
N ALA A 275 24.40 5.51 -6.75
CA ALA A 275 23.24 6.18 -7.34
C ALA A 275 23.32 6.08 -8.88
N SER A 276 22.17 5.89 -9.53
CA SER A 276 22.04 6.02 -10.99
C SER A 276 20.90 6.97 -11.33
N PRO A 277 21.05 7.85 -12.35
CA PRO A 277 20.43 9.17 -12.34
C PRO A 277 19.46 9.37 -13.51
N TRP A 278 18.16 9.49 -13.24
CA TRP A 278 17.19 9.93 -14.26
C TRP A 278 16.11 10.81 -13.61
N THR A 279 16.29 12.12 -13.75
CA THR A 279 15.40 13.20 -13.31
C THR A 279 14.23 13.41 -14.27
N ALA A 280 13.05 13.57 -13.67
CA ALA A 280 11.95 14.51 -13.96
C ALA A 280 11.54 14.78 -15.42
N LEU A 281 10.33 14.33 -15.76
CA LEU A 281 9.44 15.03 -16.68
C LEU A 281 8.09 15.22 -15.97
N THR A 282 7.80 16.46 -15.62
CA THR A 282 6.57 16.91 -14.96
C THR A 282 5.41 16.97 -15.96
N GLY A 283 4.31 16.29 -15.66
CA GLY A 283 3.03 16.39 -16.36
C GLY A 283 1.89 16.62 -15.36
N ASP A 284 1.00 17.55 -15.69
CA ASP A 284 -0.06 18.12 -14.85
C ASP A 284 -1.27 17.16 -14.70
N GLY A 285 -1.02 15.97 -14.14
CA GLY A 285 -2.03 14.95 -13.80
C GLY A 285 -2.26 14.80 -12.29
N PRO A 286 -3.29 14.04 -11.85
CA PRO A 286 -3.46 13.74 -10.43
C PRO A 286 -2.18 13.09 -9.89
N PRO A 287 -1.64 13.54 -8.73
CA PRO A 287 -0.34 13.10 -8.24
C PRO A 287 -0.29 11.58 -8.08
N ASN A 288 0.68 10.97 -8.76
CA ASN A 288 0.90 9.53 -8.81
C ASN A 288 1.56 9.05 -7.49
N PRO A 289 0.99 8.09 -6.73
CA PRO A 289 1.61 7.58 -5.51
C PRO A 289 2.86 6.73 -5.74
N PHE A 290 3.13 6.33 -6.99
CA PHE A 290 4.27 5.50 -7.38
C PHE A 290 5.33 6.29 -8.15
N GLU A 291 5.13 7.59 -8.34
CA GLU A 291 6.27 8.46 -8.62
C GLU A 291 7.04 8.60 -7.33
N GLU A 292 8.22 7.99 -7.31
CA GLU A 292 9.21 8.15 -6.25
C GLU A 292 9.70 9.60 -6.29
N ASP A 293 8.95 10.52 -5.66
CA ASP A 293 9.55 11.74 -5.16
C ASP A 293 10.55 11.30 -4.08
N GLU A 294 11.82 11.15 -4.46
CA GLU A 294 12.93 10.71 -3.58
C GLU A 294 13.07 11.56 -2.30
N ALA A 295 12.39 12.71 -2.25
CA ALA A 295 12.37 13.62 -1.12
C ALA A 295 11.34 13.27 -0.01
N ASP A 296 10.34 12.43 -0.30
CA ASP A 296 9.32 12.07 0.69
C ASP A 296 9.71 10.80 1.47
N ASP A 297 9.54 10.84 2.79
CA ASP A 297 9.70 9.71 3.70
C ASP A 297 8.57 8.65 3.48
N ASP A 298 8.22 8.33 2.23
CA ASP A 298 7.05 7.56 1.82
C ASP A 298 7.10 6.11 2.34
N TRP A 299 8.31 5.56 2.51
CA TRP A 299 8.52 4.26 3.15
C TRP A 299 7.98 4.21 4.60
N ARG A 300 7.83 5.36 5.28
CA ARG A 300 7.28 5.39 6.65
C ARG A 300 5.78 5.10 6.68
N TYR A 301 5.04 5.48 5.63
CA TYR A 301 3.62 5.20 5.51
C TYR A 301 3.32 3.73 5.23
N GLU A 302 4.30 3.00 4.69
CA GLU A 302 4.18 1.58 4.36
C GLU A 302 4.47 0.68 5.58
N ASN A 303 5.29 1.16 6.52
CA ASN A 303 5.65 0.40 7.71
C ASN A 303 4.90 0.83 8.98
N SER A 304 4.19 1.96 8.95
CA SER A 304 3.51 2.52 10.12
C SER A 304 2.47 3.57 9.75
N VAL A 305 1.63 3.96 10.72
CA VAL A 305 0.75 5.11 10.59
C VAL A 305 1.47 6.32 11.18
N TYR A 306 1.78 7.31 10.34
CA TYR A 306 2.51 8.52 10.76
C TYR A 306 1.85 9.80 10.23
N LEU A 307 1.99 10.89 11.00
CA LEU A 307 1.57 12.23 10.61
C LEU A 307 2.68 12.91 9.82
N GLY A 308 2.61 12.82 8.50
CA GLY A 308 3.49 13.57 7.61
C GLY A 308 2.75 14.52 6.70
N ARG A 309 3.50 15.35 5.98
CA ARG A 309 2.99 16.38 5.08
C ARG A 309 1.88 15.86 4.18
N LYS A 310 2.12 14.77 3.44
CA LYS A 310 1.17 14.16 2.50
C LYS A 310 -0.15 13.84 3.18
N LEU A 311 -0.11 13.06 4.26
CA LEU A 311 -1.30 12.68 5.02
C LEU A 311 -2.06 13.88 5.61
N ILE A 312 -1.34 14.86 6.17
CA ILE A 312 -1.95 16.07 6.74
C ILE A 312 -2.69 16.85 5.64
N VAL A 313 -2.03 17.10 4.51
CA VAL A 313 -2.63 17.82 3.37
C VAL A 313 -3.86 17.09 2.84
N SER A 314 -3.78 15.77 2.66
CA SER A 314 -4.93 14.95 2.24
C SER A 314 -6.09 15.08 3.22
N CYS A 315 -5.80 15.00 4.53
CA CYS A 315 -6.79 15.08 5.58
C CYS A 315 -7.49 16.45 5.62
N LEU A 316 -6.73 17.54 5.52
CA LEU A 316 -7.29 18.90 5.50
C LEU A 316 -8.18 19.12 4.27
N ARG A 317 -7.75 18.69 3.08
CA ARG A 317 -8.55 18.79 1.85
C ARG A 317 -9.85 18.00 1.96
N ALA A 318 -9.81 16.79 2.54
CA ALA A 318 -11.01 15.98 2.75
C ALA A 318 -12.04 16.69 3.64
N HIS A 319 -11.58 17.30 4.74
CA HIS A 319 -12.46 18.02 5.66
C HIS A 319 -12.99 19.32 5.07
N ALA A 320 -12.20 20.02 4.25
CA ALA A 320 -12.67 21.19 3.51
C ALA A 320 -13.80 20.83 2.55
N THR A 321 -13.63 19.78 1.73
CA THR A 321 -14.64 19.34 0.76
C THR A 321 -15.92 18.85 1.43
N CYS A 322 -15.81 18.06 2.51
CA CYS A 322 -16.98 17.42 3.12
C CYS A 322 -17.66 18.25 4.22
N GLY A 323 -16.91 19.08 4.95
CA GLY A 323 -17.38 19.78 6.16
C GLY A 323 -17.11 21.28 6.19
N GLY A 324 -16.44 21.84 5.17
CA GLY A 324 -16.15 23.27 5.08
C GLY A 324 -15.05 23.76 6.02
N PRO A 325 -14.85 25.09 6.10
CA PRO A 325 -13.72 25.70 6.82
C PRO A 325 -13.69 25.41 8.33
N GLU A 326 -14.85 25.32 9.00
CA GLU A 326 -14.91 25.00 10.43
C GLU A 326 -14.37 23.60 10.72
N ALA A 327 -14.75 22.61 9.90
CA ALA A 327 -14.24 21.23 10.00
C ALA A 327 -12.72 21.16 9.79
N VAL A 328 -12.17 22.01 8.92
CA VAL A 328 -10.72 22.09 8.69
C VAL A 328 -10.01 22.59 9.95
N MET A 329 -10.55 23.63 10.60
CA MET A 329 -9.97 24.19 11.82
C MET A 329 -10.01 23.20 12.98
N ASP A 330 -11.14 22.52 13.19
CA ASP A 330 -11.29 21.49 14.23
C ASP A 330 -10.24 20.38 14.11
N VAL A 331 -10.01 19.91 12.87
CA VAL A 331 -9.02 18.87 12.61
C VAL A 331 -7.60 19.41 12.69
N TRP A 332 -7.36 20.64 12.21
CA TRP A 332 -6.06 21.28 12.30
C TRP A 332 -5.58 21.43 13.74
N GLU A 333 -6.43 21.90 14.66
CA GLU A 333 -6.08 22.02 16.07
C GLU A 333 -5.61 20.68 16.67
N ARG A 334 -6.25 19.58 16.25
CA ARG A 334 -5.87 18.25 16.69
C ARG A 334 -4.55 17.78 16.06
N ILE A 335 -4.37 18.03 14.76
CA ILE A 335 -3.14 17.70 14.03
C ILE A 335 -1.96 18.48 14.61
N GLU A 336 -2.09 19.77 14.84
CA GLU A 336 -1.04 20.65 15.35
C GLU A 336 -0.47 20.15 16.68
N ARG A 337 -1.35 19.81 17.63
CA ARG A 337 -0.96 19.21 18.92
C ARG A 337 -0.19 17.89 18.78
N LEU A 338 -0.54 17.08 17.77
CA LEU A 338 0.05 15.74 17.57
C LEU A 338 1.31 15.75 16.72
N TRP A 339 1.41 16.68 15.78
CA TRP A 339 2.49 16.81 14.81
C TRP A 339 3.65 17.64 15.37
N LYS A 340 3.38 18.57 16.29
CA LYS A 340 4.37 19.47 16.94
C LYS A 340 5.25 20.16 15.89
N PRO A 341 4.74 21.20 15.20
CA PRO A 341 5.42 21.85 14.07
C PRO A 341 6.87 22.27 14.38
N GLU A 342 7.16 22.68 15.62
CA GLU A 342 8.50 23.04 16.10
C GLU A 342 9.57 21.96 15.85
N SER A 343 9.15 20.70 15.81
CA SER A 343 10.03 19.53 15.63
C SER A 343 10.13 19.04 14.18
N GLN A 344 9.49 19.73 13.24
CA GLN A 344 9.32 19.28 11.85
C GLN A 344 10.21 20.06 10.87
N LYS A 345 10.42 19.50 9.67
CA LYS A 345 11.19 20.18 8.62
C LYS A 345 10.47 21.46 8.20
N LYS A 346 11.22 22.57 8.09
CA LYS A 346 10.66 23.89 7.69
C LYS A 346 9.87 23.82 6.39
N ALA A 347 10.33 23.04 5.41
CA ALA A 347 9.65 22.84 4.13
C ALA A 347 8.24 22.22 4.31
N ASP A 348 8.11 21.22 5.18
CA ASP A 348 6.82 20.56 5.45
C ASP A 348 5.84 21.50 6.14
N ILE A 349 6.32 22.30 7.11
CA ILE A 349 5.51 23.31 7.80
C ILE A 349 4.98 24.35 6.82
N LEU A 350 5.84 24.87 5.95
CA LEU A 350 5.45 25.86 4.95
C LEU A 350 4.42 25.30 3.97
N ALA A 351 4.61 24.07 3.49
CA ALA A 351 3.66 23.41 2.60
C ALA A 351 2.28 23.22 3.25
N VAL A 352 2.24 22.73 4.49
CA VAL A 352 0.99 22.54 5.23
C VAL A 352 0.28 23.87 5.50
N LYS A 353 1.02 24.91 5.95
CA LYS A 353 0.47 26.25 6.20
C LYS A 353 -0.08 26.89 4.92
N ALA A 354 0.60 26.70 3.78
CA ALA A 354 0.12 27.20 2.49
C ALA A 354 -1.24 26.59 2.13
N VAL A 355 -1.40 25.28 2.28
CA VAL A 355 -2.68 24.60 2.06
C VAL A 355 -3.73 25.09 3.04
N LEU A 356 -3.39 25.21 4.32
CA LEU A 356 -4.33 25.67 5.34
C LEU A 356 -4.85 27.09 5.07
N GLY A 357 -3.97 28.00 4.63
CA GLY A 357 -4.36 29.35 4.21
C GLY A 357 -5.27 29.38 2.99
N GLN A 358 -5.12 28.43 2.06
CA GLN A 358 -6.03 28.27 0.91
C GLN A 358 -7.41 27.75 1.35
N LEU A 359 -7.46 26.82 2.30
CA LEU A 359 -8.70 26.17 2.73
C LEU A 359 -9.53 26.99 3.72
N VAL A 360 -8.91 27.94 4.44
CA VAL A 360 -9.58 28.81 5.42
C VAL A 360 -9.22 30.28 5.18
N PRO A 361 -9.76 30.93 4.13
CA PRO A 361 -9.49 32.34 3.87
C PRO A 361 -10.08 33.22 4.99
N GLY A 362 -9.20 33.91 5.73
CA GLY A 362 -9.61 34.88 6.78
C GLY A 362 -9.55 34.38 8.24
N GLY A 363 -9.35 33.08 8.48
CA GLY A 363 -9.26 32.52 9.85
C GLY A 363 -7.85 32.48 10.44
N PHE A 364 -6.81 32.62 9.61
CA PHE A 364 -5.42 32.47 10.03
C PHE A 364 -4.80 33.82 10.44
N LYS A 365 -5.00 34.23 11.70
CA LYS A 365 -4.11 35.23 12.32
C LYS A 365 -2.82 34.49 12.68
N ALA A 366 -1.77 34.70 11.89
CA ALA A 366 -0.44 34.19 12.22
C ALA A 366 -0.07 34.64 13.66
N PRO A 367 0.38 33.74 14.55
CA PRO A 367 0.92 34.17 15.82
C PRO A 367 2.22 34.94 15.55
N LYS A 368 2.37 36.06 16.26
CA LYS A 368 3.55 36.93 16.22
C LYS A 368 4.82 36.20 16.65
#